data_AF-A1ZN05-F1
#
_entry.id   AF-A1ZN05-F1
#
_cell.length_a   1.000
_cell.length_b   1.000
_cell.length_c   1.000
_cell.angle_alpha   90.00
_cell.angle_beta   90.00
_cell.angle_gamma   90.00
#
_symmetry.space_group_name_H-M   'P 1'
#
loop_
_entity.id
_entity.type
_entity.pdbx_description
1 polymer ?
#
loop_
_entity_poly.entity_id
_entity_poly.type
_entity_poly.pdbx_seq_one_letter_code
_entity_poly.pdbx_strand_id
1 'polypeptide(L)'
;MTTLTNPSYIKNNIMKNNKAKLSRSHQAIILMQQAKQLFESNNYNEAIQYYTRVIDLGTTLNNLAYTLYMRGCTYEAVGNIEEACIDWNEAQKLNIVHSLGVDFVEEALSKYQVN
;
A
#
# COMPACT_ATOMS: atom_id res chain seq x y z
N MET A 1 2.51 40.94 6.85
CA MET A 1 2.76 40.03 8.00
C MET A 1 1.40 39.58 8.53
N THR A 2 0.82 38.52 7.96
CA THR A 2 -0.48 37.99 8.41
C THR A 2 -0.26 36.98 9.52
N THR A 3 -0.60 37.37 10.74
CA THR A 3 -0.43 36.59 11.96
C THR A 3 -1.24 35.29 11.90
N LEU A 4 -0.53 34.17 12.09
CA LEU A 4 -1.00 32.78 12.10
C LEU A 4 -1.88 32.42 13.32
N THR A 5 -2.68 33.34 13.87
CA THR A 5 -3.34 33.16 15.18
C THR A 5 -4.86 33.24 15.15
N ASN A 6 -5.52 33.17 13.98
CA ASN A 6 -6.98 33.05 13.94
C ASN A 6 -7.39 31.56 14.02
N PRO A 7 -8.01 31.10 15.13
CA PRO A 7 -8.36 29.69 15.33
C PRO A 7 -9.30 29.14 14.24
N SER A 8 -10.13 30.00 13.65
CA SER A 8 -11.05 29.63 12.57
C SER A 8 -10.32 29.30 11.26
N TYR A 9 -9.24 30.02 10.95
CA TYR A 9 -8.40 29.75 9.77
C TYR A 9 -7.60 28.45 9.94
N ILE A 10 -7.03 28.25 11.13
CA ILE A 10 -6.32 27.01 11.47
C ILE A 10 -7.27 25.81 11.41
N LYS A 11 -8.45 25.91 12.04
CA LYS A 11 -9.46 24.84 12.05
C LYS A 11 -9.91 24.48 10.63
N ASN A 12 -10.20 25.47 9.78
CA ASN A 12 -10.61 25.21 8.40
C ASN A 12 -9.52 24.54 7.55
N ASN A 13 -8.26 24.97 7.69
CA ASN A 13 -7.14 24.33 6.98
C ASN A 13 -6.87 22.92 7.49
N ILE A 14 -6.90 22.69 8.81
CA ILE A 14 -6.79 21.34 9.39
C ILE A 14 -7.92 20.45 8.90
N MET A 15 -9.17 20.94 8.90
CA MET A 15 -10.32 20.17 8.42
C MET A 15 -10.23 19.88 6.91
N LYS A 16 -9.77 20.83 6.09
CA LYS A 16 -9.58 20.64 4.65
C LYS A 16 -8.46 19.64 4.35
N ASN A 17 -7.33 19.73 5.06
CA ASN A 17 -6.24 18.75 4.95
C ASN A 17 -6.67 17.36 5.43
N ASN A 18 -7.43 17.28 6.52
CA ASN A 18 -7.96 16.01 7.01
C ASN A 18 -8.96 15.41 6.02
N LYS A 19 -9.87 16.20 5.43
CA LYS A 19 -10.78 15.72 4.37
C LYS A 19 -10.01 15.23 3.13
N ALA A 20 -8.98 15.96 2.69
CA ALA A 20 -8.16 15.56 1.56
C ALA A 20 -7.32 14.30 1.85
N LYS A 21 -6.81 14.15 3.07
CA LYS A 21 -6.12 12.94 3.54
C LYS A 21 -7.07 11.75 3.63
N LEU A 22 -8.26 11.96 4.18
CA LEU A 22 -9.32 10.95 4.26
C LEU A 22 -9.76 10.52 2.85
N SER A 23 -9.89 11.47 1.92
CA SER A 23 -10.23 11.18 0.52
C SER A 23 -9.15 10.38 -0.18
N ARG A 24 -7.86 10.68 0.07
CA ARG A 24 -6.74 9.91 -0.47
C ARG A 24 -6.71 8.48 0.07
N SER A 25 -6.91 8.30 1.38
CA SER A 25 -6.98 6.96 1.97
C SER A 25 -8.18 6.16 1.46
N HIS A 26 -9.34 6.79 1.25
CA HIS A 26 -10.51 6.11 0.64
C HIS A 26 -10.23 5.70 -0.80
N GLN A 27 -9.61 6.58 -1.60
CA GLN A 27 -9.24 6.26 -2.97
C GLN A 27 -8.20 5.12 -3.04
N ALA A 28 -7.22 5.11 -2.13
CA ALA A 28 -6.26 4.02 -2.00
C ALA A 28 -6.96 2.68 -1.75
N ILE A 29 -7.95 2.62 -0.84
CA ILE A 29 -8.71 1.39 -0.55
C ILE A 29 -9.44 0.88 -1.79
N ILE A 30 -10.06 1.76 -2.58
CA ILE A 30 -10.76 1.37 -3.81
C ILE A 30 -9.77 0.77 -4.82
N LEU A 31 -8.62 1.42 -5.02
CA LEU A 31 -7.57 0.93 -5.93
C LEU A 31 -7.01 -0.42 -5.46
N MET A 32 -6.82 -0.61 -4.14
CA MET A 32 -6.40 -1.90 -3.57
C MET A 32 -7.40 -3.02 -3.86
N GLN A 33 -8.71 -2.74 -3.71
CA GLN A 33 -9.76 -3.71 -4.00
C GLN A 33 -9.79 -4.09 -5.48
N GLN A 34 -9.62 -3.11 -6.38
CA GLN A 34 -9.52 -3.36 -7.83
C GLN A 34 -8.29 -4.18 -8.18
N ALA A 35 -7.13 -3.84 -7.62
CA ALA A 35 -5.89 -4.61 -7.81
C ALA A 35 -6.06 -6.06 -7.35
N LYS A 36 -6.71 -6.28 -6.21
CA LYS A 36 -7.01 -7.63 -5.69
C LYS A 36 -7.92 -8.41 -6.63
N GLN A 37 -8.99 -7.81 -7.15
CA GLN A 37 -9.86 -8.48 -8.14
C GLN A 37 -9.10 -8.84 -9.43
N LEU A 38 -8.23 -7.95 -9.89
CA LEU A 38 -7.38 -8.21 -11.06
C LEU A 38 -6.42 -9.37 -10.79
N PHE A 39 -5.79 -9.41 -9.61
CA PHE A 39 -4.94 -10.52 -9.18
C PHE A 39 -5.72 -11.85 -9.16
N GLU A 40 -6.92 -11.88 -8.56
CA GLU A 40 -7.80 -13.06 -8.52
C GLU A 40 -8.26 -13.51 -9.92
N SER A 41 -8.30 -12.58 -10.88
CA SER A 41 -8.63 -12.85 -12.28
C SER A 41 -7.39 -13.18 -13.13
N ASN A 42 -6.22 -13.37 -12.51
CA ASN A 42 -4.92 -13.59 -13.16
C ASN A 42 -4.45 -12.45 -14.09
N ASN A 43 -5.04 -11.26 -13.97
CA ASN A 43 -4.64 -10.04 -14.70
C ASN A 43 -3.49 -9.34 -13.96
N TYR A 44 -2.37 -10.03 -13.80
CA TYR A 44 -1.29 -9.62 -12.90
C TYR A 44 -0.62 -8.30 -13.28
N ASN A 45 -0.38 -8.05 -14.58
CA ASN A 45 0.23 -6.81 -15.05
C ASN A 45 -0.61 -5.58 -14.71
N GLU A 46 -1.94 -5.69 -14.82
CA GLU A 46 -2.84 -4.60 -14.43
C GLU A 46 -2.89 -4.47 -12.90
N ALA A 47 -2.95 -5.58 -12.16
CA ALA A 47 -2.91 -5.56 -10.70
C ALA A 47 -1.66 -4.83 -10.17
N ILE A 48 -0.47 -5.08 -10.75
CA ILE A 48 0.78 -4.37 -10.41
C ILE A 48 0.64 -2.86 -10.61
N GLN A 49 0.04 -2.42 -11.72
CA GLN A 49 -0.17 -0.99 -11.99
C GLN A 49 -1.09 -0.36 -10.94
N TYR A 50 -2.17 -1.02 -10.56
CA TYR A 50 -3.09 -0.50 -9.54
C TYR A 50 -2.44 -0.47 -8.14
N TYR A 51 -1.72 -1.52 -7.73
CA TYR A 51 -0.97 -1.48 -6.48
C TYR A 51 0.10 -0.39 -6.46
N THR A 52 0.78 -0.15 -7.58
CA THR A 52 1.75 0.95 -7.69
C THR A 52 1.10 2.31 -7.50
N ARG A 53 -0.08 2.53 -8.12
CA ARG A 53 -0.86 3.77 -7.90
C ARG A 53 -1.28 3.96 -6.45
N VAL A 54 -1.57 2.89 -5.70
CA VAL A 54 -1.88 2.98 -4.27
C VAL A 54 -0.69 3.54 -3.48
N ILE A 55 0.52 3.07 -3.79
CA ILE A 55 1.76 3.53 -3.16
C ILE A 55 2.03 5.00 -3.52
N ASP A 56 1.94 5.35 -4.81
CA ASP A 56 2.18 6.71 -5.31
C ASP A 56 1.20 7.74 -4.74
N LEU A 57 -0.07 7.35 -4.55
CA LEU A 57 -1.10 8.20 -3.97
C LEU A 57 -0.83 8.55 -2.49
N GLY A 58 -0.06 7.69 -1.81
CA GLY A 58 0.16 7.73 -0.38
C GLY A 58 -1.04 7.16 0.38
N THR A 59 -0.79 6.14 1.18
CA THR A 59 -1.81 5.47 2.00
C THR A 59 -1.36 5.32 3.45
N THR A 60 -2.21 4.77 4.32
CA THR A 60 -1.82 4.48 5.71
C THR A 60 -0.76 3.37 5.75
N LEU A 61 0.03 3.29 6.82
CA LEU A 61 1.05 2.24 6.94
C LEU A 61 0.45 0.83 6.86
N ASN A 62 -0.74 0.62 7.43
CA ASN A 62 -1.48 -0.65 7.34
C ASN A 62 -1.77 -1.02 5.88
N ASN A 63 -2.35 -0.08 5.13
CA ASN A 63 -2.68 -0.32 3.73
C ASN A 63 -1.42 -0.46 2.87
N LEU A 64 -0.34 0.25 3.21
CA LEU A 64 0.93 0.16 2.51
C LEU A 64 1.56 -1.22 2.68
N ALA A 65 1.59 -1.75 3.90
CA ALA A 65 2.10 -3.09 4.18
C ALA A 65 1.34 -4.16 3.38
N TYR A 66 -0.01 -4.10 3.37
CA TYR A 66 -0.84 -4.99 2.57
C TYR A 66 -0.60 -4.84 1.06
N THR A 67 -0.48 -3.60 0.59
CA THR A 67 -0.26 -3.29 -0.83
C THR A 67 1.07 -3.83 -1.31
N LEU A 68 2.15 -3.62 -0.54
CA LEU A 68 3.48 -4.15 -0.85
C LEU A 68 3.46 -5.68 -0.86
N TYR A 69 2.86 -6.31 0.14
CA TYR A 69 2.74 -7.78 0.18
C TYR A 69 2.04 -8.34 -1.05
N MET A 70 0.86 -7.81 -1.39
CA MET A 70 0.09 -8.29 -2.53
C MET A 70 0.76 -7.98 -3.87
N ARG A 71 1.43 -6.82 -4.00
CA ARG A 71 2.20 -6.51 -5.21
C ARG A 71 3.38 -7.47 -5.35
N GLY A 72 4.04 -7.83 -4.25
CA GLY A 72 5.06 -8.88 -4.22
C GLY A 72 4.53 -10.24 -4.69
N CYS A 73 3.39 -10.70 -4.18
CA CYS A 73 2.73 -11.92 -4.68
C CYS A 73 2.35 -11.83 -6.17
N THR A 74 2.00 -10.63 -6.63
CA THR A 74 1.68 -10.41 -8.05
C THR A 74 2.93 -10.46 -8.92
N TYR A 75 4.04 -9.91 -8.46
CA TYR A 75 5.34 -10.03 -9.12
C TYR A 75 5.83 -11.48 -9.17
N GLU A 76 5.68 -12.22 -8.06
CA GLU A 76 5.95 -13.67 -8.00
C GLU A 76 5.17 -14.42 -9.09
N ALA A 77 3.87 -14.12 -9.24
CA ALA A 77 2.99 -14.76 -10.22
C ALA A 77 3.39 -14.50 -11.69
N VAL A 78 4.09 -13.39 -11.99
CA VAL A 78 4.65 -13.11 -13.32
C VAL A 78 6.11 -13.52 -13.46
N GLY A 79 6.67 -14.21 -12.45
CA GLY A 79 8.06 -14.69 -12.44
C GLY A 79 9.09 -13.63 -12.07
N ASN A 80 8.67 -12.45 -11.60
CA ASN A 80 9.55 -11.35 -11.26
C ASN A 80 9.96 -11.38 -9.78
N ILE A 81 10.80 -12.36 -9.43
CA ILE A 81 11.08 -12.72 -8.03
C ILE A 81 11.89 -11.63 -7.30
N GLU A 82 12.78 -10.92 -7.98
CA GLU A 82 13.61 -9.89 -7.35
C GLU A 82 12.74 -8.75 -6.79
N GLU A 83 11.83 -8.23 -7.60
CA GLU A 83 10.88 -7.19 -7.21
C GLU A 83 9.88 -7.69 -6.16
N ALA A 84 9.49 -8.96 -6.22
CA ALA A 84 8.67 -9.57 -5.18
C ALA A 84 9.37 -9.53 -3.81
N CYS A 85 10.64 -9.96 -3.77
CA CYS A 85 11.46 -9.92 -2.57
C CYS A 85 11.70 -8.49 -2.07
N ILE A 86 11.90 -7.51 -2.96
CA ILE A 86 12.04 -6.11 -2.56
C ILE A 86 10.76 -5.64 -1.85
N ASP A 87 9.59 -5.85 -2.45
CA ASP A 87 8.31 -5.43 -1.88
C ASP A 87 8.01 -6.12 -0.55
N TRP A 88 8.28 -7.42 -0.44
CA TRP A 88 8.12 -8.17 0.81
C TRP A 88 9.08 -7.69 1.91
N ASN A 89 10.33 -7.41 1.59
CA ASN A 89 11.28 -6.84 2.55
C ASN A 89 10.83 -5.46 3.04
N GLU A 90 10.34 -4.60 2.13
CA GLU A 90 9.78 -3.30 2.52
C GLU A 90 8.54 -3.47 3.40
N ALA A 91 7.64 -4.41 3.08
CA ALA A 91 6.48 -4.71 3.93
C ALA A 91 6.91 -5.18 5.33
N GLN A 92 7.93 -6.04 5.43
CA GLN A 92 8.46 -6.54 6.71
C GLN A 92 9.02 -5.41 7.58
N LYS A 93 9.76 -4.46 6.98
CA LYS A 93 10.33 -3.30 7.69
C LYS A 93 9.27 -2.42 8.36
N LEU A 94 8.04 -2.42 7.85
CA LEU A 94 6.94 -1.65 8.46
C LEU A 94 6.49 -2.25 9.80
N ASN A 95 6.81 -3.53 10.07
CA ASN A 95 6.48 -4.25 11.30
C ASN A 95 4.99 -4.12 11.69
N ILE A 96 4.11 -4.25 10.69
CA ILE A 96 2.67 -4.13 10.88
C ILE A 96 2.03 -5.51 10.72
N VAL A 97 1.27 -5.90 11.74
CA VAL A 97 0.34 -7.03 11.67
C VAL A 97 -0.94 -6.54 11.01
N HIS A 98 -1.17 -6.94 9.76
CA HIS A 98 -2.39 -6.60 9.03
C HIS A 98 -3.39 -7.75 9.13
N SER A 99 -4.62 -7.45 9.53
CA SER A 99 -5.70 -8.44 9.73
C SER A 99 -6.09 -9.26 8.47
N LEU A 100 -5.55 -8.91 7.29
CA LEU A 100 -5.79 -9.58 6.02
C LEU A 100 -4.58 -10.39 5.50
N GLY A 101 -3.55 -10.62 6.33
CA GLY A 101 -2.52 -11.64 6.04
C GLY A 101 -1.20 -11.14 5.43
N VAL A 102 -0.68 -9.97 5.84
CA VAL A 102 0.76 -9.65 5.63
C VAL A 102 1.68 -10.50 6.51
N ASP A 103 1.12 -11.27 7.43
CA ASP A 103 1.86 -12.12 8.37
C ASP A 103 2.63 -13.25 7.67
N PHE A 104 2.35 -13.51 6.37
CA PHE A 104 3.06 -14.48 5.55
C PHE A 104 4.26 -13.89 4.77
N VAL A 105 4.65 -12.63 5.02
CA VAL A 105 5.83 -12.01 4.39
C VAL A 105 7.10 -12.82 4.68
N GLU A 106 7.26 -13.33 5.90
CA GLU A 106 8.39 -14.19 6.27
C GLU A 106 8.38 -15.51 5.49
N GLU A 107 7.20 -16.14 5.36
CA GLU A 107 7.05 -17.37 4.59
C GLU A 107 7.40 -17.13 3.11
N ALA A 108 6.90 -16.03 2.52
CA ALA A 108 7.17 -15.66 1.14
C ALA A 108 8.66 -15.44 0.88
N LEU A 109 9.36 -14.71 1.76
CA LEU A 109 10.80 -14.50 1.66
C LEU A 109 11.60 -15.80 1.85
N SER A 110 11.17 -16.67 2.78
CA SER A 110 11.88 -17.92 3.10
C SER A 110 11.96 -18.88 1.91
N LYS A 111 10.99 -18.84 0.98
CA LYS A 111 11.01 -19.63 -0.26
C LYS A 111 12.22 -19.29 -1.15
N TYR A 112 12.73 -18.06 -1.06
CA TYR A 112 13.76 -17.52 -1.95
C TYR A 112 15.07 -17.19 -1.24
N GLN A 113 15.11 -17.33 0.08
CA GLN A 113 16.36 -17.32 0.83
C GLN A 113 17.00 -18.71 0.71
N VAL A 114 17.97 -18.81 -0.20
CA VAL A 114 18.82 -20.00 -0.34
C VAL A 114 19.86 -19.97 0.78
N ASN A 115 19.96 -21.06 1.55
CA ASN A 115 21.07 -21.31 2.48
C ASN A 115 22.42 -21.33 1.75
#